data_AF-A0A3E5BLC7-F1
#
_entry.id   AF-A0A3E5BLC7-F1
#
_cell.length_a   1.000
_cell.length_b   1.000
_cell.length_c   1.000
_cell.angle_alpha   90.00
_cell.angle_beta   90.00
_cell.angle_gamma   90.00
#
_symmetry.space_group_name_H-M   'P 1'
#
loop_
_entity.id
_entity.type
_entity.pdbx_description
1 polymer ?
#
loop_
_entity_poly.entity_id
_entity_poly.type
_entity_poly.pdbx_seq_one_letter_code
_entity_poly.pdbx_strand_id
1 'polypeptide(L)'
;MSSNIDIKKICSWCGAEFIAHKTTTTCCSHRCANALYKKRKRDEVIKTNNQFTEKIVLEKPIEKIKEKPFITITEAAVYLGVTRPTLYSYLRKGELKASRLGCKYLLKKEDIDELFNHPSEFRIQSKERAPITEFYTTAEVKEKYNVVDSWIFVVAKKHNIPRTFNRGKTYWSKKHIDNYFGKKAADPEITEWYSVQEIQDKFGMSLAAIYTLASKNAVPKKKEGIMVSYSKKHFDIAKGIAQPDEPQYYTVAEAMAKFNLTRDQLYHYAKYHNIPRVKVGKYVKISRPELDKLFEAPKIE
;
A
#
# COMPACT_ATOMS: atom_id res chain seq x y z
N MET A 1 6.08 15.91 55.11
CA MET A 1 7.09 15.06 55.77
C MET A 1 7.39 13.88 54.84
N SER A 2 8.45 13.95 54.03
CA SER A 2 8.93 12.75 53.32
C SER A 2 9.84 12.00 54.28
N SER A 3 9.32 10.98 54.93
CA SER A 3 10.18 10.04 55.65
C SER A 3 11.13 9.40 54.63
N ASN A 4 12.44 9.62 54.80
CA ASN A 4 13.48 8.91 54.06
C ASN A 4 13.46 7.47 54.57
N ILE A 5 12.66 6.63 53.93
CA ILE A 5 12.52 5.22 54.27
C ILE A 5 13.52 4.45 53.42
N ASP A 6 14.51 3.82 54.05
CA ASP A 6 15.49 2.99 53.34
C ASP A 6 15.13 1.50 53.50
N ILE A 7 14.69 0.88 52.42
CA ILE A 7 14.26 -0.52 52.40
C ILE A 7 15.26 -1.35 51.61
N LYS A 8 15.91 -2.34 52.25
CA LYS A 8 16.74 -3.32 51.53
C LYS A 8 15.83 -4.28 50.75
N LYS A 9 16.03 -4.37 49.43
CA LYS A 9 15.25 -5.22 48.52
C LYS A 9 16.15 -5.92 47.50
N ILE A 10 15.66 -7.01 46.92
CA ILE A 10 16.30 -7.70 45.80
C ILE A 10 15.66 -7.22 44.49
N CYS A 11 16.47 -6.86 43.51
CA CYS A 11 16.02 -6.41 42.20
C CYS A 11 15.33 -7.54 41.43
N SER A 12 14.08 -7.34 41.00
CA SER A 12 13.31 -8.34 40.24
C SER A 12 13.88 -8.69 38.85
N TRP A 13 14.89 -7.95 38.37
CA TRP A 13 15.55 -8.22 37.08
C TRP A 13 16.92 -8.89 37.23
N CYS A 14 17.84 -8.27 37.98
CA CYS A 14 19.23 -8.75 38.09
C CYS A 14 19.51 -9.57 39.37
N GLY A 15 18.56 -9.66 40.31
CA GLY A 15 18.74 -10.40 41.55
C GLY A 15 19.70 -9.76 42.56
N ALA A 16 20.24 -8.57 42.28
CA ALA A 16 21.12 -7.86 43.20
C ALA A 16 20.35 -7.15 44.32
N GLU A 17 20.93 -7.11 45.51
CA GLU A 17 20.44 -6.33 46.63
C GLU A 17 20.62 -4.82 46.37
N PHE A 18 19.63 -4.02 46.73
CA PHE A 18 19.67 -2.56 46.62
C PHE A 18 18.81 -1.90 47.69
N ILE A 19 19.07 -0.62 47.96
CA ILE A 19 18.29 0.19 48.88
C ILE A 19 17.22 0.95 48.10
N ALA A 20 15.96 0.75 48.44
CA ALA A 20 14.81 1.39 47.83
C ALA A 20 14.22 2.45 48.77
N HIS A 21 13.99 3.65 48.24
CA HIS A 21 13.36 4.74 48.99
C HIS A 21 11.82 4.77 48.88
N LYS A 22 11.24 3.82 48.12
CA LYS A 22 9.79 3.67 47.93
C LYS A 22 9.40 2.20 48.03
N THR A 23 8.24 1.92 48.64
CA THR A 23 7.67 0.58 48.73
C THR A 23 7.30 -0.03 47.38
N THR A 24 7.02 0.81 46.36
CA THR A 24 6.66 0.36 45.00
C THR A 24 7.87 0.07 44.09
N THR A 25 9.08 0.50 44.46
CA THR A 25 10.28 0.25 43.65
C THR A 25 10.68 -1.22 43.71
N THR A 26 10.76 -1.86 42.55
CA THR A 26 11.06 -3.30 42.38
C THR A 26 12.42 -3.57 41.72
N CYS A 27 13.09 -2.55 41.18
CA CYS A 27 14.36 -2.67 40.47
C CYS A 27 15.40 -1.68 40.98
N CYS A 28 16.67 -2.08 40.94
CA CYS A 28 17.80 -1.26 41.42
C CYS A 28 18.14 -0.07 40.51
N SER A 29 17.73 -0.09 39.25
CA SER A 29 18.03 0.97 38.28
C SER A 29 16.96 1.07 37.19
N HIS A 30 16.91 2.23 36.54
CA HIS A 30 16.05 2.46 35.38
C HIS A 30 16.32 1.46 34.24
N ARG A 31 17.58 1.04 34.07
CA ARG A 31 17.97 0.00 33.10
C ARG A 31 17.30 -1.35 33.42
N CYS A 32 17.33 -1.77 34.68
CA CYS A 32 16.70 -3.01 35.13
C CYS A 32 15.18 -2.95 35.02
N ALA A 33 14.57 -1.81 35.36
CA ALA A 33 13.13 -1.59 35.20
C ALA A 33 12.68 -1.69 33.74
N ASN A 34 13.42 -1.06 32.81
CA ASN A 34 13.15 -1.14 31.38
C ASN A 34 13.32 -2.56 30.83
N ALA A 35 14.34 -3.29 31.29
CA ALA A 35 14.57 -4.67 30.88
C ALA A 35 13.44 -5.60 31.37
N LEU A 36 12.98 -5.42 32.61
CA LEU A 36 11.84 -6.14 33.17
C LEU A 36 10.54 -5.83 32.42
N TYR A 37 10.28 -4.56 32.10
CA TYR A 37 9.13 -4.16 31.28
C TYR A 37 9.14 -4.82 29.90
N LYS A 38 10.29 -4.78 29.20
CA LYS A 38 10.46 -5.42 27.88
C LYS A 38 10.33 -6.94 27.95
N LYS A 39 10.75 -7.60 29.04
CA LYS A 39 10.54 -9.04 29.24
C LYS A 39 9.06 -9.35 29.46
N ARG A 40 8.39 -8.64 30.35
CA ARG A 40 6.93 -8.79 30.57
C ARG A 40 6.14 -8.65 29.29
N LYS A 41 6.45 -7.65 28.45
CA LYS A 41 5.78 -7.46 27.16
C LYS A 41 6.05 -8.60 26.17
N ARG A 42 7.26 -9.15 26.15
CA ARG A 42 7.57 -10.34 25.34
C ARG A 42 6.83 -11.58 25.83
N ASP A 43 6.83 -11.82 27.14
CA ASP A 43 6.15 -12.97 27.75
C ASP A 43 4.63 -12.91 27.56
N GLU A 44 4.04 -11.70 27.59
CA GLU A 44 2.62 -11.47 27.28
C GLU A 44 2.30 -11.90 25.83
N VAL A 45 3.11 -11.49 24.86
CA VAL A 45 2.95 -11.88 23.44
C VAL A 45 3.13 -13.39 23.24
N ILE A 46 4.11 -14.00 23.91
CA ILE A 46 4.32 -15.45 23.86
C ILE A 46 3.11 -16.19 24.45
N LYS A 47 2.60 -15.73 25.60
CA LYS A 47 1.43 -16.34 26.25
C LYS A 47 0.18 -16.24 25.37
N THR A 48 -0.06 -15.09 24.73
CA THR A 48 -1.21 -14.94 23.83
C THR A 48 -1.12 -15.85 22.61
N ASN A 49 0.09 -16.01 22.04
CA ASN A 49 0.30 -16.91 20.90
C ASN A 49 0.14 -18.38 21.31
N ASN A 50 0.68 -18.79 22.47
CA ASN A 50 0.55 -20.15 22.96
C ASN A 50 -0.91 -20.51 23.26
N GLN A 51 -1.66 -19.61 23.91
CA GLN A 51 -3.10 -19.79 24.15
C GLN A 51 -3.90 -19.92 22.86
N PHE A 52 -3.53 -19.17 21.81
CA PHE A 52 -4.16 -19.30 20.50
C PHE A 52 -3.88 -20.67 19.87
N THR A 53 -2.62 -21.13 19.92
CA THR A 53 -2.21 -22.46 19.44
C THR A 53 -2.91 -23.58 20.21
N GLU A 54 -2.96 -23.51 21.54
CA GLU A 54 -3.64 -24.49 22.40
C GLU A 54 -5.14 -24.60 22.06
N LYS A 55 -5.82 -23.47 21.83
CA LYS A 55 -7.22 -23.46 21.39
C LYS A 55 -7.40 -24.18 20.04
N ILE A 56 -6.53 -23.92 19.08
CA ILE A 56 -6.57 -24.59 17.77
C ILE A 56 -6.40 -26.11 17.90
N VAL A 57 -5.46 -26.55 18.75
CA VAL A 57 -5.18 -27.97 18.97
C VAL A 57 -6.35 -28.68 19.68
N LEU A 58 -6.95 -28.05 20.70
CA LEU A 58 -8.07 -28.61 21.46
C LEU A 58 -9.36 -28.70 20.65
N GLU A 59 -9.64 -27.73 19.78
CA GLU A 59 -10.89 -27.70 19.02
C GLU A 59 -10.97 -28.81 17.96
N LYS A 60 -9.85 -29.47 17.63
CA LYS A 60 -9.72 -30.54 16.63
C LYS A 60 -10.72 -30.40 15.48
N PRO A 61 -10.65 -29.28 14.73
CA PRO A 61 -11.74 -28.86 13.84
C PRO A 61 -12.11 -29.92 12.81
N ILE A 62 -11.16 -30.76 12.39
CA ILE A 62 -11.36 -31.81 11.39
C ILE A 62 -12.33 -32.89 11.87
N GLU A 63 -12.27 -33.32 13.13
CA GLU A 63 -13.11 -34.40 13.67
C GLU A 63 -14.59 -33.95 13.70
N LYS A 64 -14.86 -32.73 14.15
CA LYS A 64 -16.22 -32.15 14.19
C LYS A 64 -16.81 -31.85 12.81
N ILE A 65 -15.96 -31.61 11.81
CA ILE A 65 -16.42 -31.34 10.43
C ILE A 65 -16.77 -32.65 9.71
N LYS A 66 -16.07 -33.75 10.00
CA LYS A 66 -16.29 -35.05 9.34
C LYS A 66 -17.71 -35.59 9.49
N GLU A 67 -18.35 -35.34 10.63
CA GLU A 67 -19.69 -35.85 10.95
C GLU A 67 -20.83 -35.05 10.29
N LYS A 68 -20.57 -33.84 9.77
CA LYS A 68 -21.61 -32.98 9.19
C LYS A 68 -21.86 -33.35 7.72
N PRO A 69 -23.12 -33.54 7.29
CA PRO A 69 -23.47 -33.79 5.88
C PRO A 69 -23.33 -32.54 4.99
N PHE A 70 -23.55 -31.36 5.59
CA PHE A 70 -23.40 -30.07 4.92
C PHE A 70 -22.35 -29.23 5.66
N ILE A 71 -21.39 -28.70 4.92
CA ILE A 71 -20.27 -27.95 5.47
C ILE A 71 -20.19 -26.56 4.83
N THR A 72 -19.80 -25.56 5.61
CA THR A 72 -19.55 -24.21 5.07
C THR A 72 -18.29 -24.19 4.21
N ILE A 73 -18.15 -23.21 3.32
CA ILE A 73 -16.93 -23.04 2.50
C ILE A 73 -15.67 -22.95 3.39
N THR A 74 -15.78 -22.35 4.57
CA THR A 74 -14.68 -22.27 5.54
C THR A 74 -14.32 -23.62 6.14
N GLU A 75 -15.32 -24.43 6.51
CA GLU A 75 -15.09 -25.77 7.03
C GLU A 75 -14.58 -26.72 5.92
N ALA A 76 -15.09 -26.60 4.70
CA ALA A 76 -14.61 -27.35 3.54
C ALA A 76 -13.15 -27.03 3.22
N ALA A 77 -12.72 -25.77 3.35
CA ALA A 77 -11.32 -25.38 3.17
C ALA A 77 -10.41 -26.11 4.16
N VAL A 78 -10.83 -26.18 5.43
CA VAL A 78 -10.11 -26.90 6.49
C VAL A 78 -10.14 -28.42 6.25
N TYR A 79 -11.29 -28.97 5.87
CA TYR A 79 -11.47 -30.40 5.58
C TYR A 79 -10.56 -30.88 4.44
N LEU A 80 -10.47 -30.11 3.36
CA LEU A 80 -9.65 -30.43 2.19
C LEU A 80 -8.18 -29.99 2.30
N GLY A 81 -7.84 -29.20 3.32
CA GLY A 81 -6.50 -28.61 3.46
C GLY A 81 -6.16 -27.57 2.37
N VAL A 82 -7.17 -26.92 1.78
CA VAL A 82 -7.00 -25.92 0.70
C VAL A 82 -7.40 -24.51 1.17
N THR A 83 -7.00 -23.49 0.40
CA THR A 83 -7.38 -22.11 0.71
C THR A 83 -8.81 -21.79 0.26
N ARG A 84 -9.50 -20.86 0.94
CA ARG A 84 -10.85 -20.39 0.52
C ARG A 84 -10.89 -19.90 -0.94
N PRO A 85 -9.89 -19.13 -1.45
CA PRO A 85 -9.85 -18.76 -2.86
C PRO A 85 -9.88 -19.93 -3.83
N THR A 86 -9.23 -21.05 -3.48
CA THR A 86 -9.24 -22.29 -4.27
C THR A 86 -10.67 -22.79 -4.43
N LEU A 87 -11.40 -23.00 -3.33
CA LEU A 87 -12.81 -23.41 -3.35
C LEU A 87 -13.71 -22.44 -4.12
N TYR A 88 -13.51 -21.13 -3.95
CA TYR A 88 -14.25 -20.15 -4.76
C TYR A 88 -13.94 -20.25 -6.25
N SER A 89 -12.72 -20.64 -6.63
CA SER A 89 -12.40 -20.90 -8.02
C SER A 89 -13.18 -22.09 -8.58
N TYR A 90 -13.26 -23.19 -7.83
CA TYR A 90 -14.06 -24.37 -8.21
C TYR A 90 -15.55 -24.02 -8.35
N LEU A 91 -16.10 -23.24 -7.39
CA LEU A 91 -17.48 -22.74 -7.45
C LEU A 91 -17.73 -21.85 -8.68
N ARG A 92 -16.79 -20.94 -9.02
CA ARG A 92 -16.91 -20.08 -10.20
C ARG A 92 -16.82 -20.84 -11.52
N LYS A 93 -16.05 -21.92 -11.57
CA LYS A 93 -15.95 -22.81 -12.74
C LYS A 93 -17.16 -23.76 -12.89
N GLY A 94 -17.97 -23.89 -11.85
CA GLY A 94 -19.11 -24.84 -11.82
C GLY A 94 -18.71 -26.28 -11.50
N GLU A 95 -17.45 -26.52 -11.12
CA GLU A 95 -16.93 -27.85 -10.75
C GLU A 95 -17.43 -28.29 -9.36
N LEU A 96 -17.84 -27.34 -8.50
CA LEU A 96 -18.51 -27.61 -7.22
C LEU A 96 -19.87 -26.90 -7.17
N LYS A 97 -20.84 -27.53 -6.53
CA LYS A 97 -22.18 -26.95 -6.29
C LYS A 97 -22.30 -26.50 -4.84
N ALA A 98 -22.87 -25.30 -4.64
CA ALA A 98 -23.17 -24.79 -3.31
C ALA A 98 -24.63 -24.38 -3.22
N SER A 99 -25.26 -24.71 -2.09
CA SER A 99 -26.61 -24.28 -1.74
C SER A 99 -26.54 -23.04 -0.86
N ARG A 100 -27.31 -22.00 -1.19
CA ARG A 100 -27.40 -20.79 -0.39
C ARG A 100 -28.41 -20.97 0.73
N LEU A 101 -27.98 -20.78 1.97
CA LEU A 101 -28.84 -20.77 3.15
C LEU A 101 -28.65 -19.43 3.89
N GLY A 102 -29.57 -18.50 3.63
CA GLY A 102 -29.49 -17.12 4.11
C GLY A 102 -28.26 -16.37 3.58
N CYS A 103 -27.36 -16.00 4.49
CA CYS A 103 -26.10 -15.32 4.18
C CYS A 103 -24.91 -16.27 3.96
N LYS A 104 -25.09 -17.58 4.15
CA LYS A 104 -24.01 -18.57 4.03
C LYS A 104 -24.23 -19.48 2.82
N TYR A 105 -23.12 -19.98 2.29
CA TYR A 105 -23.10 -21.03 1.28
C TYR A 105 -22.64 -22.33 1.92
N LEU A 106 -23.42 -23.39 1.69
CA LEU A 106 -23.17 -24.74 2.18
C LEU A 106 -22.85 -25.64 0.99
N LEU A 107 -21.88 -26.52 1.20
CA LEU A 107 -21.46 -27.56 0.27
C LEU A 107 -21.95 -28.90 0.80
N LYS A 108 -22.47 -29.76 -0.07
CA LYS A 108 -22.68 -31.16 0.27
C LYS A 108 -21.33 -31.86 0.32
N LYS A 109 -21.15 -32.72 1.30
CA LYS A 109 -19.92 -33.51 1.40
C LYS A 109 -19.76 -34.47 0.22
N GLU A 110 -20.87 -35.05 -0.24
CA GLU A 110 -20.93 -35.93 -1.42
C GLU A 110 -20.37 -35.26 -2.68
N ASP A 111 -20.80 -34.02 -2.98
CA ASP A 111 -20.31 -33.25 -4.14
C ASP A 111 -18.79 -32.98 -4.07
N ILE A 112 -18.23 -32.89 -2.86
CA ILE A 112 -16.78 -32.72 -2.65
C ILE A 112 -16.05 -34.03 -2.88
N ASP A 113 -16.59 -35.14 -2.39
CA ASP A 113 -15.99 -36.47 -2.57
C ASP A 113 -16.04 -36.87 -4.07
N GLU A 114 -17.10 -36.50 -4.79
CA GLU A 114 -17.24 -36.70 -6.24
C GLU A 114 -16.16 -35.96 -7.06
N LEU A 115 -15.69 -34.81 -6.57
CA LEU A 115 -14.61 -34.06 -7.22
C LEU A 115 -13.31 -34.87 -7.31
N PHE A 116 -13.04 -35.74 -6.34
CA PHE A 116 -11.86 -36.62 -6.35
C PHE A 116 -12.03 -37.87 -7.21
N ASN A 117 -13.28 -38.24 -7.54
CA ASN A 117 -13.57 -39.39 -8.41
C ASN A 117 -13.29 -39.09 -9.89
N HIS A 118 -13.25 -37.81 -10.28
CA HIS A 118 -12.92 -37.35 -11.62
C HIS A 118 -11.65 -36.48 -11.61
N PRO A 119 -10.46 -37.07 -11.47
CA PRO A 119 -9.22 -36.30 -11.43
C PRO A 119 -9.03 -35.56 -12.75
N SER A 120 -9.06 -34.23 -12.70
CA SER A 120 -8.68 -33.40 -13.84
C SER A 120 -7.19 -33.60 -14.14
N GLU A 121 -6.82 -33.72 -15.42
CA GLU A 121 -5.41 -33.75 -15.83
C GLU A 121 -4.65 -32.55 -15.25
N PHE A 122 -3.55 -32.83 -14.55
CA PHE A 122 -2.65 -31.78 -14.07
C PHE A 122 -1.99 -31.09 -15.27
N ARG A 123 -2.46 -29.90 -15.60
CA ARG A 123 -1.82 -29.02 -16.59
C ARG A 123 -1.19 -27.83 -15.88
N ILE A 124 0.13 -27.70 -15.99
CA ILE A 124 0.83 -26.50 -15.57
C ILE A 124 0.35 -25.36 -16.49
N GLN A 125 -0.50 -24.46 -15.97
CA GLN A 125 -0.86 -23.26 -16.69
C GLN A 125 0.37 -22.35 -16.77
N SER A 126 1.22 -22.53 -17.78
CA SER A 126 2.22 -21.53 -18.12
C SER A 126 1.47 -20.28 -18.59
N LYS A 127 1.64 -19.17 -17.87
CA LYS A 127 1.23 -17.87 -18.42
C LYS A 127 2.13 -17.62 -19.63
N GLU A 128 1.60 -17.84 -20.83
CA GLU A 128 2.28 -17.44 -22.06
C GLU A 128 2.56 -15.94 -21.97
N ARG A 129 3.84 -15.57 -21.96
CA ARG A 129 4.24 -14.17 -21.97
C ARG A 129 4.18 -13.72 -23.41
N ALA A 130 3.44 -12.64 -23.68
CA ALA A 130 3.42 -12.04 -25.00
C ALA A 130 4.87 -11.78 -25.48
N PRO A 131 5.22 -12.15 -26.73
CA PRO A 131 6.58 -11.98 -27.23
C PRO A 131 6.93 -10.49 -27.28
N ILE A 132 8.16 -10.17 -26.89
CA ILE A 132 8.68 -8.80 -26.99
C ILE A 132 9.12 -8.58 -28.43
N THR A 133 8.33 -7.83 -29.19
CA THR A 133 8.60 -7.52 -30.61
C THR A 133 9.41 -6.24 -30.79
N GLU A 134 9.26 -5.29 -29.86
CA GLU A 134 9.82 -3.95 -30.01
C GLU A 134 11.00 -3.71 -29.07
N PHE A 135 12.11 -3.27 -29.65
CA PHE A 135 13.33 -2.96 -28.91
C PHE A 135 13.88 -1.56 -29.24
N TYR A 136 14.56 -0.95 -28.27
CA TYR A 136 15.42 0.22 -28.44
C TYR A 136 16.90 -0.19 -28.41
N THR A 137 17.73 0.49 -29.19
CA THR A 137 19.19 0.40 -29.02
C THR A 137 19.66 1.21 -27.81
N THR A 138 20.85 0.93 -27.27
CA THR A 138 21.45 1.74 -26.20
C THR A 138 21.55 3.23 -26.58
N ALA A 139 21.91 3.52 -27.83
CA ALA A 139 22.01 4.89 -28.35
C ALA A 139 20.65 5.59 -28.40
N GLU A 140 19.60 4.91 -28.86
CA GLU A 140 18.24 5.46 -28.86
C GLU A 140 17.74 5.77 -27.44
N VAL A 141 18.05 4.90 -26.46
CA VAL A 141 17.68 5.15 -25.05
C VAL A 141 18.44 6.35 -24.50
N LYS A 142 19.73 6.49 -24.84
CA LYS A 142 20.57 7.63 -24.46
C LYS A 142 19.99 8.93 -25.00
N GLU A 143 19.66 8.98 -26.28
CA GLU A 143 19.13 10.18 -26.94
C GLU A 143 17.71 10.53 -26.44
N LYS A 144 16.83 9.54 -26.33
CA LYS A 144 15.43 9.76 -25.90
C LYS A 144 15.31 10.23 -24.45
N TYR A 145 16.13 9.67 -23.56
CA TYR A 145 16.02 9.92 -22.11
C TYR A 145 17.16 10.76 -21.52
N ASN A 146 18.12 11.18 -22.36
CA ASN A 146 19.31 11.94 -21.95
C ASN A 146 20.05 11.31 -20.76
N VAL A 147 20.31 10.00 -20.84
CA VAL A 147 20.95 9.21 -19.78
C VAL A 147 22.32 8.68 -20.20
N VAL A 148 23.21 8.51 -19.23
CA VAL A 148 24.55 7.96 -19.48
C VAL A 148 24.48 6.46 -19.83
N ASP A 149 25.24 6.02 -20.83
CA ASP A 149 25.23 4.64 -21.34
C ASP A 149 25.44 3.58 -20.23
N SER A 150 26.48 3.77 -19.40
CA SER A 150 26.78 2.87 -18.27
C SER A 150 25.62 2.74 -17.28
N TRP A 151 24.86 3.83 -17.08
CA TRP A 151 23.73 3.85 -16.16
C TRP A 151 22.55 3.01 -16.65
N ILE A 152 22.34 2.91 -17.97
CA ILE A 152 21.29 2.07 -18.58
C ILE A 152 21.49 0.61 -18.16
N PHE A 153 22.72 0.10 -18.17
CA PHE A 153 23.04 -1.27 -17.77
C PHE A 153 22.79 -1.53 -16.29
N VAL A 154 23.14 -0.58 -15.42
CA VAL A 154 22.89 -0.66 -13.97
C VAL A 154 21.39 -0.71 -13.69
N VAL A 155 20.62 0.16 -14.34
CA VAL A 155 19.17 0.20 -14.22
C VAL A 155 18.52 -1.08 -14.72
N ALA A 156 18.92 -1.56 -15.89
CA ALA A 156 18.36 -2.78 -16.47
C ALA A 156 18.58 -4.01 -15.57
N LYS A 157 19.77 -4.12 -14.95
CA LYS A 157 20.08 -5.18 -13.97
C LYS A 157 19.22 -5.05 -12.71
N LYS A 158 19.03 -3.84 -12.19
CA LYS A 158 18.25 -3.60 -10.96
C LYS A 158 16.75 -3.85 -11.15
N HIS A 159 16.22 -3.53 -12.34
CA HIS A 159 14.79 -3.60 -12.64
C HIS A 159 14.40 -4.80 -13.51
N ASN A 160 15.32 -5.74 -13.74
CA ASN A 160 15.12 -6.94 -14.56
C ASN A 160 14.52 -6.63 -15.95
N ILE A 161 15.05 -5.60 -16.61
CA ILE A 161 14.60 -5.21 -17.95
C ILE A 161 15.13 -6.23 -18.97
N PRO A 162 14.26 -6.89 -19.77
CA PRO A 162 14.68 -7.82 -20.81
C PRO A 162 15.58 -7.14 -21.83
N ARG A 163 16.69 -7.81 -22.14
CA ARG A 163 17.64 -7.37 -23.17
C ARG A 163 17.96 -8.50 -24.13
N THR A 164 18.18 -8.14 -25.38
CA THR A 164 18.65 -9.04 -26.44
C THR A 164 19.96 -8.49 -27.00
N PHE A 165 20.85 -9.40 -27.40
CA PHE A 165 22.13 -9.03 -27.99
C PHE A 165 22.13 -9.46 -29.46
N ASN A 166 22.36 -8.53 -30.37
CA ASN A 166 22.40 -8.82 -31.79
C ASN A 166 23.52 -7.99 -32.46
N ARG A 167 24.41 -8.66 -33.20
CA ARG A 167 25.52 -8.04 -33.96
C ARG A 167 26.33 -7.00 -33.16
N GLY A 168 26.74 -7.34 -31.94
CA GLY A 168 27.57 -6.45 -31.11
C GLY A 168 26.80 -5.32 -30.40
N LYS A 169 25.50 -5.14 -30.69
CA LYS A 169 24.67 -4.10 -30.08
C LYS A 169 23.70 -4.71 -29.07
N THR A 170 23.46 -3.97 -27.98
CA THR A 170 22.47 -4.35 -26.96
C THR A 170 21.14 -3.68 -27.26
N TYR A 171 20.08 -4.48 -27.26
CA TYR A 171 18.71 -4.06 -27.50
C TYR A 171 17.89 -4.24 -26.21
N TRP A 172 17.06 -3.27 -25.90
CA TRP A 172 16.23 -3.21 -24.69
C TRP A 172 14.76 -3.21 -25.07
N SER A 173 13.90 -3.90 -24.31
CA SER A 173 12.48 -3.85 -24.60
C SER A 173 11.90 -2.43 -24.45
N LYS A 174 11.24 -1.92 -25.50
CA LYS A 174 10.62 -0.57 -25.47
C LYS A 174 9.63 -0.41 -24.33
N LYS A 175 8.70 -1.37 -24.20
CA LYS A 175 7.65 -1.37 -23.16
C LYS A 175 8.23 -1.27 -21.75
N HIS A 176 9.31 -2.00 -21.46
CA HIS A 176 9.90 -2.01 -20.12
C HIS A 176 10.70 -0.72 -19.83
N ILE A 177 11.41 -0.20 -20.83
CA ILE A 177 12.13 1.07 -20.72
C ILE A 177 11.15 2.24 -20.56
N ASP A 178 10.12 2.33 -21.40
CA ASP A 178 9.14 3.42 -21.35
C ASP A 178 8.33 3.37 -20.06
N ASN A 179 7.92 2.20 -19.57
CA ASN A 179 7.28 2.07 -18.25
C ASN A 179 8.21 2.47 -17.10
N TYR A 180 9.51 2.18 -17.22
CA TYR A 180 10.49 2.57 -16.20
C TYR A 180 10.64 4.08 -16.11
N PHE A 181 10.82 4.75 -17.24
CA PHE A 181 10.96 6.20 -17.29
C PHE A 181 9.64 6.93 -17.05
N GLY A 182 8.51 6.37 -17.52
CA GLY A 182 7.17 6.91 -17.26
C GLY A 182 6.84 6.99 -15.77
N LYS A 183 7.24 6.01 -14.96
CA LYS A 183 7.10 6.06 -13.49
C LYS A 183 7.90 7.17 -12.81
N LYS A 184 8.89 7.76 -13.50
CA LYS A 184 9.79 8.80 -12.99
C LYS A 184 9.61 10.14 -13.69
N ALA A 185 8.84 10.18 -14.77
CA ALA A 185 8.49 11.42 -15.42
C ALA A 185 7.74 12.30 -14.42
N ALA A 186 8.06 13.58 -14.39
CA ALA A 186 7.27 14.53 -13.61
C ALA A 186 5.85 14.57 -14.18
N ASP A 187 4.86 14.77 -13.31
CA ASP A 187 3.46 14.90 -13.75
C ASP A 187 3.34 16.01 -14.80
N PRO A 188 2.71 15.74 -15.95
CA PRO A 188 2.60 16.71 -17.05
C PRO A 188 1.79 17.96 -16.69
N GLU A 189 1.10 17.95 -15.55
CA GLU A 189 0.36 19.10 -15.00
C GLU A 189 1.29 20.18 -14.40
N ILE A 190 2.57 19.87 -14.19
CA ILE A 190 3.57 20.82 -13.68
C ILE A 190 4.19 21.60 -14.85
N THR A 191 3.55 22.71 -15.19
CA THR A 191 4.02 23.64 -16.24
C THR A 191 5.19 24.51 -15.81
N GLU A 192 5.35 24.77 -14.52
CA GLU A 192 6.33 25.74 -14.01
C GLU A 192 7.38 25.13 -13.09
N TRP A 193 8.66 25.39 -13.42
CA TRP A 193 9.83 24.89 -12.73
C TRP A 193 10.72 26.05 -12.26
N TYR A 194 11.27 25.95 -11.05
CA TYR A 194 12.37 26.79 -10.56
C TYR A 194 13.69 26.06 -10.72
N SER A 195 14.71 26.75 -11.22
CA SER A 195 16.09 26.28 -11.12
C SER A 195 16.61 26.46 -9.69
N VAL A 196 17.64 25.70 -9.29
CA VAL A 196 18.24 25.87 -7.96
C VAL A 196 18.75 27.30 -7.76
N GLN A 197 19.34 27.91 -8.81
CA GLN A 197 19.86 29.28 -8.76
C GLN A 197 18.75 30.30 -8.53
N GLU A 198 17.63 30.17 -9.24
CA GLU A 198 16.46 31.03 -9.04
C GLU A 198 15.90 30.94 -7.62
N ILE A 199 15.93 29.76 -7.00
CA ILE A 199 15.50 29.56 -5.61
C ILE A 199 16.46 30.26 -4.64
N GLN A 200 17.77 30.21 -4.91
CA GLN A 200 18.76 30.90 -4.10
C GLN A 200 18.55 32.41 -4.15
N ASP A 201 18.35 32.97 -5.34
CA ASP A 201 18.18 34.40 -5.54
C ASP A 201 16.85 34.90 -4.97
N LYS A 202 15.76 34.15 -5.15
CA LYS A 202 14.42 34.56 -4.68
C LYS A 202 14.22 34.39 -3.19
N PHE A 203 14.71 33.30 -2.61
CA PHE A 203 14.41 32.94 -1.22
C PHE A 203 15.63 33.06 -0.28
N GLY A 204 16.79 33.49 -0.79
CA GLY A 204 18.02 33.63 -0.01
C GLY A 204 18.47 32.31 0.66
N MET A 205 18.08 31.16 0.10
CA MET A 205 18.34 29.86 0.71
C MET A 205 19.72 29.32 0.33
N SER A 206 20.36 28.62 1.26
CA SER A 206 21.53 27.80 0.93
C SER A 206 21.12 26.57 0.13
N LEU A 207 22.02 26.08 -0.75
CA LEU A 207 21.81 24.85 -1.53
C LEU A 207 21.36 23.67 -0.66
N ALA A 208 22.00 23.49 0.49
CA ALA A 208 21.67 22.43 1.44
C ALA A 208 20.24 22.54 1.98
N ALA A 209 19.79 23.77 2.27
CA ALA A 209 18.42 24.01 2.73
C ALA A 209 17.39 23.68 1.63
N ILE A 210 17.67 24.02 0.38
CA ILE A 210 16.82 23.71 -0.79
C ILE A 210 16.67 22.18 -0.93
N TYR A 211 17.78 21.45 -0.92
CA TYR A 211 17.76 19.98 -1.03
C TYR A 211 17.05 19.30 0.14
N THR A 212 17.28 19.79 1.36
CA THR A 212 16.62 19.26 2.56
C THR A 212 15.11 19.48 2.51
N LEU A 213 14.68 20.67 2.09
CA LEU A 213 13.27 21.02 1.97
C LEU A 213 12.58 20.19 0.89
N ALA A 214 13.17 20.10 -0.30
CA ALA A 214 12.63 19.32 -1.40
C ALA A 214 12.52 17.83 -1.05
N SER A 215 13.51 17.28 -0.34
CA SER A 215 13.51 15.89 0.11
C SER A 215 12.44 15.62 1.17
N LYS A 216 12.34 16.48 2.20
CA LYS A 216 11.36 16.33 3.28
C LYS A 216 9.92 16.39 2.77
N ASN A 217 9.65 17.28 1.81
CA ASN A 217 8.31 17.49 1.28
C ASN A 217 8.03 16.72 -0.02
N ALA A 218 8.94 15.81 -0.42
CA ALA A 218 8.84 15.01 -1.64
C ALA A 218 8.49 15.84 -2.90
N VAL A 219 9.09 17.03 -3.03
CA VAL A 219 8.81 17.97 -4.13
C VAL A 219 9.21 17.32 -5.47
N PRO A 220 8.30 17.28 -6.46
CA PRO A 220 8.61 16.80 -7.80
C PRO A 220 9.85 17.51 -8.36
N LYS A 221 10.78 16.74 -8.89
CA LYS A 221 12.05 17.25 -9.46
C LYS A 221 12.24 16.77 -10.87
N LYS A 222 12.69 17.67 -11.74
CA LYS A 222 13.12 17.39 -13.11
C LYS A 222 14.64 17.51 -13.16
N LYS A 223 15.31 16.55 -13.79
CA LYS A 223 16.76 16.57 -13.97
C LYS A 223 17.07 16.70 -15.46
N GLU A 224 17.71 17.80 -15.83
CA GLU A 224 18.21 18.04 -17.19
C GLU A 224 19.72 18.20 -17.11
N GLY A 225 20.45 17.12 -17.47
CA GLY A 225 21.91 17.09 -17.33
C GLY A 225 22.38 17.13 -15.87
N ILE A 226 23.20 18.13 -15.52
CA ILE A 226 23.70 18.36 -14.15
C ILE A 226 22.69 19.18 -13.33
N MET A 227 21.87 20.00 -14.00
CA MET A 227 20.93 20.91 -13.34
C MET A 227 19.68 20.17 -12.88
N VAL A 228 19.21 20.53 -11.69
CA VAL A 228 17.97 20.02 -11.10
C VAL A 228 17.00 21.19 -10.98
N SER A 229 15.78 20.99 -11.45
CA SER A 229 14.71 21.97 -11.33
C SER A 229 13.60 21.39 -10.45
N TYR A 230 12.99 22.22 -9.62
CA TYR A 230 11.89 21.87 -8.73
C TYR A 230 10.61 22.52 -9.20
N SER A 231 9.47 21.88 -8.97
CA SER A 231 8.18 22.45 -9.34
C SER A 231 7.86 23.69 -8.49
N LYS A 232 7.50 24.81 -9.13
CA LYS A 232 7.28 26.08 -8.42
C LYS A 232 6.17 25.97 -7.37
N LYS A 233 5.01 25.47 -7.80
CA LYS A 233 3.82 25.29 -6.95
C LYS A 233 4.12 24.49 -5.68
N HIS A 234 4.72 23.31 -5.81
CA HIS A 234 5.01 22.47 -4.65
C HIS A 234 6.15 23.00 -3.79
N PHE A 235 7.12 23.71 -4.39
CA PHE A 235 8.19 24.36 -3.64
C PHE A 235 7.67 25.54 -2.81
N ASP A 236 6.77 26.36 -3.36
CA ASP A 236 6.15 27.49 -2.67
C ASP A 236 5.22 27.02 -1.54
N ILE A 237 4.49 25.90 -1.73
CA ILE A 237 3.73 25.21 -0.67
C ILE A 237 4.67 24.70 0.42
N ALA A 238 5.77 24.05 0.03
CA ALA A 238 6.77 23.52 0.97
C ALA A 238 7.41 24.64 1.83
N LYS A 239 7.53 25.84 1.28
CA LYS A 239 8.01 27.03 2.00
C LYS A 239 6.95 27.71 2.88
N GLY A 240 5.67 27.42 2.67
CA GLY A 240 4.56 28.06 3.37
C GLY A 240 4.17 29.42 2.80
N ILE A 241 4.60 29.76 1.58
CA ILE A 241 4.26 31.02 0.89
C ILE A 241 2.94 30.87 0.15
N ALA A 242 2.70 29.70 -0.45
CA ALA A 242 1.41 29.32 -0.98
C ALA A 242 0.68 28.42 0.03
N GLN A 243 -0.62 28.68 0.26
CA GLN A 243 -1.44 27.70 0.95
C GLN A 243 -1.54 26.45 0.05
N PRO A 244 -1.47 25.22 0.60
CA PRO A 244 -1.77 24.03 -0.18
C PRO A 244 -3.16 24.23 -0.79
N ASP A 245 -3.32 23.95 -2.09
CA ASP A 245 -4.62 23.99 -2.74
C ASP A 245 -5.60 23.26 -1.81
N GLU A 246 -6.53 24.00 -1.20
CA GLU A 246 -7.54 23.38 -0.37
C GLU A 246 -8.14 22.29 -1.23
N PRO A 247 -8.20 21.03 -0.74
CA PRO A 247 -8.76 19.98 -1.55
C PRO A 247 -10.18 20.42 -1.84
N GLN A 248 -10.37 20.84 -3.08
CA GLN A 248 -11.52 21.60 -3.48
C GLN A 248 -12.66 20.61 -3.41
N TYR A 249 -13.43 20.64 -2.33
CA TYR A 249 -14.61 19.81 -2.14
C TYR A 249 -15.85 20.68 -2.11
N TYR A 250 -16.90 20.28 -2.83
CA TYR A 250 -18.24 20.83 -2.61
C TYR A 250 -18.86 20.15 -1.40
N THR A 251 -19.55 20.94 -0.57
CA THR A 251 -20.59 20.35 0.28
C THR A 251 -21.76 19.88 -0.59
N VAL A 252 -22.55 18.92 -0.10
CA VAL A 252 -23.73 18.44 -0.86
C VAL A 252 -24.67 19.60 -1.22
N ALA A 253 -24.86 20.57 -0.31
CA ALA A 253 -25.70 21.73 -0.55
C ALA A 253 -25.14 22.67 -1.63
N GLU A 254 -23.82 22.95 -1.60
CA GLU A 254 -23.15 23.74 -2.64
C GLU A 254 -23.24 23.06 -4.02
N ALA A 255 -23.05 21.75 -4.08
CA ALA A 255 -23.14 20.99 -5.33
C ALA A 255 -24.57 20.97 -5.90
N MET A 256 -25.58 20.83 -5.04
CA MET A 256 -26.99 20.90 -5.45
C MET A 256 -27.32 22.27 -6.04
N ALA A 257 -26.86 23.36 -5.41
CA ALA A 257 -27.09 24.72 -5.86
C ALA A 257 -26.37 25.03 -7.18
N LYS A 258 -25.14 24.53 -7.36
CA LYS A 258 -24.34 24.82 -8.55
C LYS A 258 -24.83 24.09 -9.81
N PHE A 259 -25.21 22.82 -9.67
CA PHE A 259 -25.59 21.98 -10.81
C PHE A 259 -27.10 21.78 -10.97
N ASN A 260 -27.93 22.41 -10.11
CA ASN A 260 -29.38 22.23 -10.08
C ASN A 260 -29.80 20.75 -9.98
N LEU A 261 -29.07 19.97 -9.19
CA LEU A 261 -29.32 18.53 -9.00
C LEU A 261 -29.98 18.27 -7.66
N THR A 262 -30.82 17.24 -7.61
CA THR A 262 -31.30 16.68 -6.34
C THR A 262 -30.19 15.94 -5.62
N ARG A 263 -30.31 15.85 -4.29
CA ARG A 263 -29.37 15.10 -3.43
C ARG A 263 -29.15 13.66 -3.91
N ASP A 264 -30.21 12.99 -4.34
CA ASP A 264 -30.13 11.58 -4.76
C ASP A 264 -29.47 11.42 -6.14
N GLN A 265 -29.74 12.33 -7.07
CA GLN A 265 -29.00 12.38 -8.35
C GLN A 265 -27.51 12.58 -8.11
N LEU A 266 -27.13 13.51 -7.22
CA LEU A 266 -25.74 13.75 -6.85
C LEU A 266 -25.05 12.49 -6.31
N TYR A 267 -25.72 11.74 -5.42
CA TYR A 267 -25.17 10.47 -4.89
C TYR A 267 -25.13 9.36 -5.94
N HIS A 268 -26.10 9.32 -6.86
CA HIS A 268 -26.10 8.38 -7.97
C HIS A 268 -24.90 8.61 -8.88
N TYR A 269 -24.69 9.85 -9.35
CA TYR A 269 -23.54 10.19 -10.19
C TYR A 269 -22.20 9.95 -9.49
N ALA A 270 -22.08 10.34 -8.22
CA ALA A 270 -20.87 10.08 -7.45
C ALA A 270 -20.56 8.57 -7.31
N LYS A 271 -21.58 7.72 -7.18
CA LYS A 271 -21.41 6.25 -7.13
C LYS A 271 -21.08 5.67 -8.50
N TYR A 272 -21.77 6.12 -9.55
CA TYR A 272 -21.62 5.58 -10.91
C TYR A 272 -20.27 5.93 -11.53
N HIS A 273 -19.82 7.19 -11.38
CA HIS A 273 -18.54 7.66 -11.89
C HIS A 273 -17.37 7.52 -10.91
N ASN A 274 -17.62 6.87 -9.76
CA ASN A 274 -16.61 6.58 -8.73
C ASN A 274 -15.86 7.83 -8.21
N ILE A 275 -16.60 8.94 -8.03
CA ILE A 275 -16.05 10.21 -7.57
C ILE A 275 -15.64 10.09 -6.09
N PRO A 276 -14.40 10.48 -5.71
CA PRO A 276 -13.94 10.49 -4.33
C PRO A 276 -14.82 11.36 -3.44
N ARG A 277 -15.20 10.77 -2.32
CA ARG A 277 -16.02 11.40 -1.27
C ARG A 277 -15.36 11.23 0.08
N VAL A 278 -15.27 12.33 0.82
CA VAL A 278 -14.70 12.34 2.17
C VAL A 278 -15.80 12.67 3.16
N LYS A 279 -15.95 11.84 4.20
CA LYS A 279 -16.90 12.09 5.28
C LYS A 279 -16.21 12.92 6.36
N VAL A 280 -16.68 14.14 6.59
CA VAL A 280 -16.20 15.03 7.65
C VAL A 280 -17.34 15.27 8.63
N GLY A 281 -17.37 14.49 9.72
CA GLY A 281 -18.44 14.51 10.72
C GLY A 281 -19.81 14.12 10.14
N LYS A 282 -20.79 15.03 10.24
CA LYS A 282 -22.15 14.86 9.70
C LYS A 282 -22.23 15.09 8.19
N TYR A 283 -21.26 15.82 7.61
CA TYR A 283 -21.30 16.23 6.22
C TYR A 283 -20.47 15.31 5.32
N VAL A 284 -20.95 15.12 4.09
CA VAL A 284 -20.20 14.47 3.01
C VAL A 284 -19.68 15.56 2.07
N LYS A 285 -18.39 15.51 1.80
CA LYS A 285 -17.68 16.40 0.89
C LYS A 285 -17.34 15.63 -0.40
N ILE A 286 -17.66 16.20 -1.55
CA ILE A 286 -17.48 15.58 -2.88
C ILE A 286 -16.41 16.38 -3.65
N SER A 287 -15.50 15.70 -4.36
CA SER A 287 -14.44 16.34 -5.14
C SER A 287 -14.99 17.35 -6.16
N ARG A 288 -14.63 18.65 -6.05
CA ARG A 288 -14.99 19.71 -7.01
C ARG A 288 -14.47 19.41 -8.42
N PRO A 289 -13.16 19.12 -8.65
CA PRO A 289 -12.64 19.00 -10.01
C PRO A 289 -13.25 17.84 -10.80
N GLU A 290 -13.59 16.75 -10.13
CA GLU A 290 -14.22 15.60 -10.81
C GLU A 290 -15.70 15.80 -11.05
N LEU A 291 -16.40 16.50 -10.15
CA LEU A 291 -17.81 16.84 -10.32
C LEU A 291 -17.98 17.92 -11.41
N ASP A 292 -17.11 18.93 -11.42
CA ASP A 292 -17.07 19.97 -12.45
C ASP A 292 -16.79 19.34 -13.84
N LYS A 293 -15.79 18.46 -13.97
CA LYS A 293 -15.52 17.72 -15.23
C LYS A 293 -16.68 16.88 -15.74
N LEU A 294 -17.50 16.33 -14.84
CA LEU A 294 -18.63 15.49 -15.22
C LEU A 294 -19.79 16.29 -15.83
N PHE A 295 -19.95 17.55 -15.40
CA PHE A 295 -21.00 18.44 -15.86
C PHE A 295 -20.47 19.56 -16.77
N GLU A 296 -19.20 19.52 -17.16
CA GLU A 296 -18.67 20.38 -18.22
C GLU A 296 -19.46 20.13 -19.51
N ALA A 297 -19.98 21.21 -20.10
CA ALA A 297 -20.71 21.13 -21.35
C ALA A 297 -19.80 20.52 -22.44
N PRO A 298 -20.31 19.61 -23.29
CA PRO A 298 -19.53 19.08 -24.39
C PRO A 298 -19.09 20.25 -25.28
N LYS A 299 -17.77 20.43 -25.43
CA LYS A 299 -17.21 21.33 -26.43
C LYS A 299 -17.51 20.73 -27.80
N ILE A 300 -18.38 21.37 -28.55
CA ILE A 300 -18.55 21.11 -29.98
C ILE A 300 -17.44 21.91 -30.66
N GLU A 301 -16.40 21.23 -31.15
CA GLU A 301 -15.48 21.77 -32.16
C GLU A 301 -16.08 21.56 -33.55
#